data_AF-A0A1B9AQA7-F1
#
_entry.id   AF-A0A1B9AQA7-F1
#
_cell.length_a   1.000
_cell.length_b   1.000
_cell.length_c   1.000
_cell.angle_alpha   90.00
_cell.angle_beta   90.00
_cell.angle_gamma   90.00
#
_symmetry.space_group_name_H-M   'P 1'
#
loop_
_entity.id
_entity.type
_entity.pdbx_description
1 polymer ?
#
loop_
_entity_poly.entity_id
_entity_poly.type
_entity_poly.pdbx_seq_one_letter_code
_entity_poly.pdbx_strand_id
1 'polypeptide(L)'
;MKLNFQKQYDYADGLFKDVYSFTNTKKFQPLKSIDRDLVEEVFNFAYGMSFGGEGHHRVHRTGGSNRRSNGELFADTFQGKLAEFALWSTFKDNNLDVVRPDTEMYGEGLWDSSDFNFKEKKIAVKSTKSYGQLLLLESEDWNNEGLYIPNLNTGSESYDYFVLIRLEPFTADILLKNRLYFNNTASEEKLKGLISEYEYTFDIPGYMSRRTLIEMIRRNYFIPKGAYLNKIYKKNLIDANNYYIQTGNLKNIKGLIDDLIQL
;
A
#
# COMPACT_ATOMS: atom_id res chain seq x y z
N MET A 1 10.09 -1.40 -19.19
CA MET A 1 10.29 -1.33 -17.72
C MET A 1 10.09 0.10 -17.23
N LYS A 2 10.75 1.11 -17.81
CA LYS A 2 10.47 2.52 -17.49
C LYS A 2 9.11 2.97 -18.03
N LEU A 3 8.48 3.89 -17.31
CA LEU A 3 7.34 4.66 -17.80
C LEU A 3 7.76 5.52 -19.00
N ASN A 4 6.81 5.78 -19.89
CA ASN A 4 7.02 6.76 -20.95
C ASN A 4 6.84 8.17 -20.36
N PHE A 5 7.79 9.06 -20.62
CA PHE A 5 7.82 10.42 -20.08
C PHE A 5 7.60 11.45 -21.19
N GLN A 6 6.74 12.43 -20.94
CA GLN A 6 6.53 13.56 -21.82
C GLN A 6 6.27 14.83 -21.01
N LYS A 7 6.69 15.97 -21.57
CA LYS A 7 6.22 17.28 -21.11
C LYS A 7 4.96 17.64 -21.89
N GLN A 8 3.87 17.87 -21.17
CA GLN A 8 2.59 18.24 -21.76
C GLN A 8 2.18 19.64 -21.29
N TYR A 9 1.73 20.48 -22.21
CA TYR A 9 1.23 21.81 -21.88
C TYR A 9 -0.14 21.72 -21.21
N ASP A 10 -0.30 22.35 -20.05
CA ASP A 10 -1.58 22.51 -19.37
C ASP A 10 -2.17 23.89 -19.69
N TYR A 11 -3.29 23.91 -20.41
CA TYR A 11 -3.97 25.14 -20.78
C TYR A 11 -4.62 25.85 -19.58
N ALA A 12 -4.85 25.15 -18.46
CA ALA A 12 -5.50 25.72 -17.29
C ALA A 12 -4.61 26.71 -16.53
N ASP A 13 -3.31 26.44 -16.45
CA ASP A 13 -2.34 27.30 -15.77
C ASP A 13 -1.21 27.82 -16.67
N GLY A 14 -1.20 27.41 -17.95
CA GLY A 14 -0.26 27.88 -18.95
C GLY A 14 1.16 27.32 -18.79
N LEU A 15 1.33 26.24 -18.02
CA LEU A 15 2.64 25.64 -17.71
C LEU A 15 2.79 24.24 -18.32
N PHE A 16 4.03 23.86 -18.63
CA PHE A 16 4.35 22.48 -18.97
C PHE A 16 4.39 21.62 -17.71
N LYS A 17 3.75 20.45 -17.78
CA LYS A 17 3.72 19.44 -16.73
C LYS A 17 4.45 18.17 -17.16
N ASP A 18 5.11 17.55 -16.20
CA ASP A 18 5.74 16.25 -16.36
C ASP A 18 4.68 15.15 -16.28
N VAL A 19 4.50 14.40 -17.37
CA VAL A 19 3.48 13.34 -17.48
C VAL A 19 4.15 12.00 -17.76
N TYR A 20 3.87 11.02 -16.91
CA TYR A 20 4.36 9.66 -17.02
C TYR A 20 3.22 8.71 -17.40
N SER A 21 3.43 7.84 -18.38
CA SER A 21 2.42 6.89 -18.87
C SER A 21 2.90 5.45 -18.76
N PHE A 22 1.97 4.55 -18.43
CA PHE A 22 2.27 3.13 -18.29
C PHE A 22 2.66 2.50 -19.62
N THR A 23 3.69 1.66 -19.60
CA THR A 23 4.19 0.91 -20.77
C THR A 23 4.05 -0.60 -20.60
N ASN A 24 3.78 -1.07 -19.38
CA ASN A 24 3.67 -2.49 -19.08
C ASN A 24 2.73 -2.73 -17.89
N THR A 25 1.47 -3.06 -18.18
CA THR A 25 0.39 -3.16 -17.18
C THR A 25 -0.09 -4.59 -17.01
N LYS A 26 -0.79 -4.84 -15.90
CA LYS A 26 -1.58 -6.07 -15.69
C LYS A 26 -3.03 -5.69 -15.48
N LYS A 27 -3.93 -6.43 -16.15
CA LYS A 27 -5.37 -6.35 -15.86
C LYS A 27 -5.61 -6.80 -14.42
N PHE A 28 -6.61 -6.21 -13.77
CA PHE A 28 -7.08 -6.67 -12.48
C PHE A 28 -7.79 -8.02 -12.66
N GLN A 29 -7.40 -9.01 -11.88
CA GLN A 29 -7.96 -10.36 -11.92
C GLN A 29 -8.17 -10.84 -10.48
N PRO A 30 -9.34 -10.58 -9.87
CA PRO A 30 -9.55 -10.91 -8.48
C PRO A 30 -9.36 -12.42 -8.24
N LEU A 31 -8.59 -12.75 -7.20
CA LEU A 31 -8.30 -14.13 -6.81
C LEU A 31 -9.44 -14.72 -6.01
N LYS A 32 -9.91 -13.98 -4.99
CA LYS A 32 -11.05 -14.31 -4.14
C LYS A 32 -11.55 -13.09 -3.38
N SER A 33 -12.70 -13.26 -2.74
CA SER A 33 -13.25 -12.31 -1.77
C SER A 33 -12.64 -12.55 -0.39
N ILE A 34 -12.51 -11.48 0.40
CA ILE A 34 -12.03 -11.54 1.77
C ILE A 34 -13.20 -11.91 2.68
N ASP A 35 -12.93 -12.80 3.64
CA ASP A 35 -13.93 -13.28 4.59
C ASP A 35 -14.55 -12.11 5.37
N ARG A 36 -15.86 -12.17 5.62
CA ARG A 36 -16.59 -11.12 6.35
C ARG A 36 -16.10 -10.97 7.78
N ASP A 37 -15.73 -12.08 8.43
CA ASP A 37 -15.22 -12.05 9.80
C ASP A 37 -13.87 -11.32 9.84
N LEU A 38 -13.02 -11.51 8.83
CA LEU A 38 -11.77 -10.75 8.68
C LEU A 38 -12.03 -9.27 8.38
N VAL A 39 -13.02 -8.96 7.52
CA VAL A 39 -13.41 -7.57 7.25
C VAL A 39 -13.87 -6.87 8.53
N GLU A 40 -14.66 -7.54 9.37
CA GLU A 40 -15.12 -7.02 10.65
C GLU A 40 -13.97 -6.84 11.65
N GLU A 41 -13.03 -7.77 11.71
CA GLU A 41 -11.86 -7.65 12.57
C GLU A 41 -10.96 -6.47 12.17
N VAL A 42 -10.68 -6.35 10.87
CA VAL A 42 -9.92 -5.23 10.31
C VAL A 42 -10.65 -3.90 10.53
N PHE A 43 -11.99 -3.91 10.49
CA PHE A 43 -12.80 -2.76 10.83
C PHE A 43 -12.55 -2.30 12.27
N ASN A 44 -12.69 -3.21 13.24
CA ASN A 44 -12.57 -2.88 14.66
C ASN A 44 -11.17 -2.30 14.95
N PHE A 45 -10.13 -2.92 14.38
CA PHE A 45 -8.76 -2.42 14.46
C PHE A 45 -8.62 -1.02 13.86
N ALA A 46 -9.05 -0.81 12.62
CA ALA A 46 -8.90 0.48 11.95
C ALA A 46 -9.72 1.59 12.63
N TYR A 47 -10.89 1.26 13.18
CA TYR A 47 -11.73 2.20 13.93
C TYR A 47 -11.06 2.63 15.23
N GLY A 48 -10.56 1.69 16.04
CA GLY A 48 -9.83 1.99 17.28
C GLY A 48 -8.60 2.86 17.04
N MET A 49 -7.85 2.56 15.98
CA MET A 49 -6.66 3.32 15.55
C MET A 49 -6.95 4.74 15.04
N SER A 50 -8.20 5.06 14.66
CA SER A 50 -8.54 6.36 14.08
C SER A 50 -9.58 7.16 14.86
N PHE A 51 -10.80 6.66 14.98
CA PHE A 51 -11.93 7.34 15.61
C PHE A 51 -12.03 7.02 17.11
N GLY A 52 -11.58 5.83 17.52
CA GLY A 52 -11.54 5.40 18.93
C GLY A 52 -10.43 6.08 19.75
N GLY A 53 -9.39 6.60 19.10
CA GLY A 53 -8.28 7.29 19.77
C GLY A 53 -7.35 6.37 20.56
N GLU A 54 -7.40 5.06 20.30
CA GLU A 54 -6.65 4.03 21.02
C GLU A 54 -5.26 3.77 20.39
N GLY A 55 -4.98 4.38 19.23
CA GLY A 55 -3.74 4.21 18.48
C GLY A 55 -2.95 5.51 18.25
N HIS A 56 -1.63 5.46 18.44
CA HIS A 56 -0.71 6.55 18.10
C HIS A 56 -0.16 6.39 16.67
N HIS A 57 -0.81 7.00 15.68
CA HIS A 57 -0.28 7.08 14.32
C HIS A 57 0.65 8.28 14.11
N ARG A 58 1.65 8.12 13.23
CA ARG A 58 2.45 9.25 12.72
C ARG A 58 1.51 10.25 12.05
N VAL A 59 1.34 11.41 12.67
CA VAL A 59 0.46 12.50 12.21
C VAL A 59 0.92 13.10 10.86
N HIS A 60 2.16 12.83 10.45
CA HIS A 60 2.79 13.33 9.23
C HIS A 60 3.34 12.18 8.37
N ARG A 61 3.04 12.18 7.05
CA ARG A 61 3.87 11.45 6.06
C ARG A 61 5.21 12.16 5.95
N THR A 62 6.30 11.42 5.84
CA THR A 62 7.61 12.00 5.48
C THR A 62 7.43 12.75 4.14
N GLY A 63 7.65 14.07 4.11
CA GLY A 63 7.49 14.88 2.89
C GLY A 63 6.04 15.33 2.51
N GLY A 64 5.02 14.99 3.30
CA GLY A 64 3.63 15.42 3.10
C GLY A 64 3.25 16.68 3.91
N SER A 65 2.53 17.62 3.31
CA SER A 65 2.21 18.92 3.94
C SER A 65 0.93 18.97 4.79
N ASN A 66 0.12 17.90 4.82
CA ASN A 66 -1.21 17.88 5.46
C ASN A 66 -1.26 16.95 6.68
N ARG A 67 -1.97 17.41 7.72
CA ARG A 67 -2.39 16.59 8.87
C ARG A 67 -3.58 15.73 8.43
N ARG A 68 -3.44 14.40 8.46
CA ARG A 68 -4.52 13.47 8.07
C ARG A 68 -5.69 13.58 9.05
N SER A 69 -6.92 13.61 8.53
CA SER A 69 -8.14 13.45 9.32
C SER A 69 -8.32 11.99 9.78
N ASN A 70 -9.21 11.75 10.75
CA ASN A 70 -9.48 10.37 11.20
C ASN A 70 -10.12 9.50 10.11
N GLY A 71 -10.89 10.09 9.18
CA GLY A 71 -11.39 9.38 8.01
C GLY A 71 -10.29 8.92 7.05
N GLU A 72 -9.29 9.78 6.80
CA GLU A 72 -8.09 9.40 6.04
C GLU A 72 -7.31 8.29 6.74
N LEU A 73 -7.15 8.43 8.05
CA LEU A 73 -6.43 7.46 8.86
C LEU A 73 -7.12 6.09 8.87
N PHE A 74 -8.43 6.07 9.09
CA PHE A 74 -9.25 4.86 8.99
C PHE A 74 -9.07 4.20 7.62
N ALA A 75 -9.20 4.97 6.54
CA ALA A 75 -9.12 4.43 5.18
C ALA A 75 -7.74 3.81 4.90
N ASP A 76 -6.66 4.51 5.26
CA ASP A 76 -5.30 4.01 5.05
C ASP A 76 -5.02 2.77 5.93
N THR A 77 -5.40 2.79 7.21
CA THR A 77 -5.18 1.68 8.16
C THR A 77 -6.01 0.45 7.80
N PHE A 78 -7.30 0.62 7.51
CA PHE A 78 -8.18 -0.46 7.07
C PHE A 78 -7.65 -1.10 5.78
N GLN A 79 -7.29 -0.28 4.79
CA GLN A 79 -6.83 -0.77 3.50
C GLN A 79 -5.50 -1.55 3.61
N GLY A 80 -4.55 -1.04 4.39
CA GLY A 80 -3.26 -1.68 4.61
C GLY A 80 -3.44 -3.04 5.29
N LYS A 81 -4.19 -3.08 6.39
CA LYS A 81 -4.42 -4.32 7.15
C LYS A 81 -5.23 -5.34 6.33
N LEU A 82 -6.19 -4.89 5.53
CA LEU A 82 -6.93 -5.76 4.62
C LEU A 82 -6.01 -6.40 3.56
N ALA A 83 -5.02 -5.66 3.07
CA ALA A 83 -4.02 -6.20 2.14
C ALA A 83 -3.09 -7.22 2.81
N GLU A 84 -2.74 -7.02 4.09
CA GLU A 84 -2.01 -8.01 4.85
C GLU A 84 -2.80 -9.33 4.95
N PHE A 85 -4.07 -9.28 5.38
CA PHE A 85 -4.92 -10.47 5.45
C PHE A 85 -5.14 -11.14 4.08
N ALA A 86 -5.22 -10.36 3.00
CA ALA A 86 -5.27 -10.90 1.64
C ALA A 86 -4.03 -11.73 1.30
N LEU A 87 -2.83 -11.23 1.61
CA LEU A 87 -1.59 -11.99 1.41
C LEU A 87 -1.51 -13.21 2.32
N TRP A 88 -1.83 -13.06 3.61
CA TRP A 88 -1.86 -14.16 4.58
C TRP A 88 -2.77 -15.30 4.11
N SER A 89 -4.00 -14.97 3.69
CA SER A 89 -4.96 -15.98 3.20
C SER A 89 -4.44 -16.67 1.93
N THR A 90 -3.70 -15.97 1.07
CA THR A 90 -3.08 -16.56 -0.12
C THR A 90 -1.97 -17.54 0.27
N PHE A 91 -1.15 -17.20 1.27
CA PHE A 91 -0.12 -18.10 1.79
C PHE A 91 -0.73 -19.35 2.44
N LYS A 92 -1.78 -19.20 3.26
CA LYS A 92 -2.48 -20.35 3.87
C LYS A 92 -3.08 -21.28 2.82
N ASP A 93 -3.69 -20.75 1.77
CA ASP A 93 -4.23 -21.57 0.65
C ASP A 93 -3.13 -22.36 -0.08
N ASN A 94 -1.88 -21.89 -0.02
CA ASN A 94 -0.71 -22.55 -0.60
C ASN A 94 0.09 -23.36 0.43
N ASN A 95 -0.52 -23.73 1.56
CA ASN A 95 0.07 -24.53 2.64
C ASN A 95 1.33 -23.91 3.28
N LEU A 96 1.49 -22.59 3.19
CA LEU A 96 2.51 -21.87 3.95
C LEU A 96 1.97 -21.52 5.33
N ASP A 97 2.65 -22.00 6.37
CA ASP A 97 2.29 -21.68 7.75
C ASP A 97 2.90 -20.35 8.20
N VAL A 98 2.27 -19.28 7.74
CA VAL A 98 2.66 -17.90 8.06
C VAL A 98 1.95 -17.40 9.31
N VAL A 99 2.65 -16.57 10.08
CA VAL A 99 2.06 -15.85 11.21
C VAL A 99 0.88 -15.02 10.71
N ARG A 100 -0.23 -15.09 11.45
CA ARG A 100 -1.43 -14.33 11.16
C ARG A 100 -1.17 -12.84 11.41
N PRO A 101 -1.64 -11.92 10.56
CA PRO A 101 -1.57 -10.49 10.83
C PRO A 101 -2.17 -10.15 12.19
N ASP A 102 -1.46 -9.30 12.92
CA ASP A 102 -1.90 -8.85 14.23
C ASP A 102 -2.86 -7.66 14.10
N THR A 103 -3.89 -7.69 14.94
CA THR A 103 -4.93 -6.67 15.11
C THR A 103 -5.03 -6.22 16.56
N GLU A 104 -4.11 -6.63 17.42
CA GLU A 104 -4.01 -6.13 18.78
C GLU A 104 -3.54 -4.68 18.80
N MET A 105 -4.19 -3.87 19.64
CA MET A 105 -3.90 -2.44 19.78
C MET A 105 -2.91 -2.26 20.94
N TYR A 106 -1.62 -2.34 20.64
CA TYR A 106 -0.58 -2.12 21.65
C TYR A 106 -0.31 -0.63 21.89
N GLY A 107 -0.13 -0.24 23.16
CA GLY A 107 0.53 1.01 23.54
C GLY A 107 2.01 1.00 23.12
N GLU A 108 2.60 2.18 22.91
CA GLU A 108 3.94 2.39 22.35
C GLU A 108 5.00 1.32 22.73
N GLY A 109 5.67 0.75 21.72
CA GLY A 109 6.97 0.08 21.93
C GLY A 109 7.25 -1.17 21.11
N LEU A 110 6.24 -1.81 20.52
CA LEU A 110 6.40 -3.10 19.82
C LEU A 110 5.60 -3.12 18.50
N TRP A 111 5.76 -2.10 17.65
CA TRP A 111 5.31 -2.26 16.26
C TRP A 111 6.32 -3.17 15.58
N ASP A 112 5.97 -4.43 15.46
CA ASP A 112 6.81 -5.44 14.84
C ASP A 112 7.10 -4.98 13.41
N SER A 113 8.36 -4.63 13.24
CA SER A 113 8.96 -3.75 12.26
C SER A 113 8.90 -4.18 10.77
N SER A 114 8.08 -5.17 10.44
CA SER A 114 7.78 -5.64 9.10
C SER A 114 6.37 -6.22 9.01
N ASP A 115 5.65 -5.95 7.91
CA ASP A 115 4.25 -6.39 7.73
C ASP A 115 4.09 -7.93 7.82
N PHE A 116 5.11 -8.69 7.38
CA PHE A 116 5.21 -10.14 7.59
C PHE A 116 6.64 -10.59 7.85
N ASN A 117 6.79 -11.50 8.81
CA ASN A 117 7.98 -12.30 9.05
C ASN A 117 7.67 -13.79 8.78
N PHE A 118 8.41 -14.41 7.86
CA PHE A 118 8.33 -15.87 7.64
C PHE A 118 9.72 -16.47 7.48
N LYS A 119 10.09 -17.41 8.37
CA LYS A 119 11.41 -18.07 8.37
C LYS A 119 12.56 -17.07 8.13
N GLU A 120 12.61 -16.02 8.95
CA GLU A 120 13.58 -14.91 8.89
C GLU A 120 13.48 -13.98 7.67
N LYS A 121 12.53 -14.23 6.74
CA LYS A 121 12.25 -13.33 5.61
C LYS A 121 11.25 -12.26 5.98
N LYS A 122 11.66 -11.00 5.74
CA LYS A 122 10.85 -9.80 5.95
C LYS A 122 10.15 -9.43 4.65
N ILE A 123 8.82 -9.38 4.68
CA ILE A 123 7.99 -9.05 3.51
C ILE A 123 7.22 -7.76 3.81
N ALA A 124 7.38 -6.77 2.94
CA ALA A 124 6.58 -5.56 2.95
C ALA A 124 5.34 -5.74 2.05
N VAL A 125 4.18 -5.33 2.54
CA VAL A 125 2.93 -5.33 1.80
C VAL A 125 2.60 -3.91 1.39
N LYS A 126 2.33 -3.71 0.10
CA LYS A 126 1.84 -2.44 -0.43
C LYS A 126 0.49 -2.65 -1.07
N SER A 127 -0.48 -1.84 -0.69
CA SER A 127 -1.83 -1.89 -1.24
C SER A 127 -2.08 -0.76 -2.23
N THR A 128 -2.87 -1.01 -3.26
CA THR A 128 -3.40 0.04 -4.15
C THR A 128 -4.78 -0.34 -4.67
N LYS A 129 -5.41 0.56 -5.44
CA LYS A 129 -6.71 0.34 -6.08
C LYS A 129 -6.61 -0.75 -7.16
N SER A 130 -7.72 -1.42 -7.50
CA SER A 130 -7.76 -2.43 -8.58
C SER A 130 -7.17 -1.96 -9.92
N TYR A 131 -7.32 -0.69 -10.25
CA TYR A 131 -6.73 -0.12 -11.46
C TYR A 131 -5.27 0.33 -11.33
N GLY A 132 -4.69 0.30 -10.12
CA GLY A 132 -3.30 0.67 -9.86
C GLY A 132 -2.32 -0.16 -10.69
N GLN A 133 -1.29 0.50 -11.23
CA GLN A 133 -0.30 -0.14 -12.11
C GLN A 133 1.15 0.01 -11.61
N LEU A 134 1.35 0.57 -10.43
CA LEU A 134 2.66 0.79 -9.83
C LEU A 134 2.69 0.24 -8.42
N LEU A 135 3.81 -0.41 -8.06
CA LEU A 135 4.28 -0.46 -6.69
C LEU A 135 5.16 0.77 -6.50
N LEU A 136 4.79 1.63 -5.55
CA LEU A 136 5.47 2.88 -5.24
C LEU A 136 6.15 2.77 -3.87
N LEU A 137 7.34 3.34 -3.77
CA LEU A 137 8.10 3.47 -2.53
C LEU A 137 8.60 4.91 -2.42
N GLU A 138 8.22 5.63 -1.37
CA GLU A 138 8.62 7.02 -1.13
C GLU A 138 10.15 7.09 -1.04
N SER A 139 10.80 7.81 -1.95
CA SER A 139 12.25 7.72 -2.14
C SER A 139 13.07 8.20 -0.94
N GLU A 140 12.49 9.08 -0.12
CA GLU A 140 13.11 9.64 1.09
C GLU A 140 13.18 8.62 2.24
N ASP A 141 12.42 7.53 2.16
CA ASP A 141 12.41 6.47 3.16
C ASP A 141 13.40 5.34 2.86
N TRP A 142 14.14 5.38 1.74
CA TRP A 142 15.04 4.29 1.33
C TRP A 142 16.44 4.79 1.01
N ASN A 143 17.45 4.12 1.57
CA ASN A 143 18.84 4.39 1.22
C ASN A 143 19.29 3.62 -0.04
N ASN A 144 20.51 3.87 -0.50
CA ASN A 144 21.07 3.23 -1.71
C ASN A 144 21.25 1.70 -1.60
N GLU A 145 21.20 1.16 -0.39
CA GLU A 145 21.23 -0.27 -0.12
C GLU A 145 19.82 -0.87 -0.04
N GLY A 146 18.76 -0.09 -0.30
CA GLY A 146 17.38 -0.55 -0.17
C GLY A 146 17.00 -0.88 1.27
N LEU A 147 17.62 -0.22 2.25
CA LEU A 147 17.22 -0.27 3.66
C LEU A 147 16.22 0.86 3.95
N TYR A 148 15.23 0.56 4.76
CA TYR A 148 14.20 1.49 5.20
C TYR A 148 14.77 2.41 6.28
N ILE A 149 14.96 3.67 5.91
CA ILE A 149 15.62 4.71 6.72
C ILE A 149 14.96 4.87 8.10
N PRO A 150 13.62 4.89 8.22
CA PRO A 150 12.97 5.06 9.53
C PRO A 150 13.23 3.93 10.53
N ASN A 151 13.68 2.75 10.09
CA ASN A 151 14.01 1.61 10.95
C ASN A 151 15.53 1.37 11.07
N LEU A 152 16.38 2.30 10.62
CA LEU A 152 17.83 2.11 10.74
C LEU A 152 18.24 1.93 12.21
N ASN A 153 19.11 0.95 12.45
CA ASN A 153 19.62 0.57 13.77
C ASN A 153 18.58 -0.08 14.71
N THR A 154 17.41 -0.49 14.20
CA THR A 154 16.43 -1.27 14.98
C THR A 154 16.53 -2.78 14.73
N GLY A 155 17.35 -3.21 13.75
CA GLY A 155 17.44 -4.59 13.30
C GLY A 155 16.39 -4.97 12.25
N SER A 156 15.61 -3.99 11.79
CA SER A 156 14.46 -4.18 10.92
C SER A 156 14.28 -3.13 9.84
N GLU A 157 15.42 -2.61 9.40
CA GLU A 157 15.57 -1.78 8.23
C GLU A 157 15.50 -2.57 6.91
N SER A 158 15.76 -3.89 6.92
CA SER A 158 15.86 -4.68 5.70
C SER A 158 14.59 -5.50 5.45
N TYR A 159 13.98 -5.30 4.28
CA TYR A 159 12.97 -6.19 3.73
C TYR A 159 13.59 -7.05 2.64
N ASP A 160 13.25 -8.34 2.58
CA ASP A 160 13.65 -9.24 1.50
C ASP A 160 12.76 -9.06 0.27
N TYR A 161 11.45 -8.90 0.50
CA TYR A 161 10.43 -8.87 -0.54
C TYR A 161 9.42 -7.75 -0.34
N PHE A 162 8.84 -7.30 -1.45
CA PHE A 162 7.77 -6.31 -1.52
C PHE A 162 6.65 -6.87 -2.37
N VAL A 163 5.46 -7.04 -1.80
CA VAL A 163 4.30 -7.59 -2.49
C VAL A 163 3.29 -6.47 -2.74
N LEU A 164 2.85 -6.34 -3.99
CA LEU A 164 1.75 -5.46 -4.33
C LEU A 164 0.44 -6.23 -4.25
N ILE A 165 -0.52 -5.69 -3.51
CA ILE A 165 -1.92 -6.14 -3.46
C ILE A 165 -2.78 -5.04 -4.07
N ARG A 166 -3.73 -5.41 -4.94
CA ARG A 166 -4.78 -4.48 -5.38
C ARG A 166 -6.11 -4.92 -4.80
N LEU A 167 -6.89 -3.94 -4.34
CA LEU A 167 -8.14 -4.17 -3.64
C LEU A 167 -9.30 -3.46 -4.35
N GLU A 168 -10.47 -4.08 -4.32
CA GLU A 168 -11.74 -3.54 -4.79
C GLU A 168 -12.91 -3.99 -3.89
N PRO A 169 -13.70 -3.07 -3.32
CA PRO A 169 -13.55 -1.61 -3.41
C PRO A 169 -12.34 -1.09 -2.60
N PHE A 170 -12.05 0.20 -2.79
CA PHE A 170 -11.03 0.90 -2.00
C PHE A 170 -11.70 1.80 -0.96
N THR A 171 -11.30 1.68 0.30
CA THR A 171 -12.02 2.29 1.44
C THR A 171 -12.10 3.80 1.34
N ALA A 172 -11.04 4.46 0.86
CA ALA A 172 -11.07 5.91 0.62
C ALA A 172 -12.20 6.34 -0.33
N ASP A 173 -12.52 5.53 -1.36
CA ASP A 173 -13.58 5.83 -2.30
C ASP A 173 -14.97 5.66 -1.67
N ILE A 174 -15.13 4.68 -0.77
CA ILE A 174 -16.36 4.50 0.02
C ILE A 174 -16.58 5.71 0.94
N LEU A 175 -15.55 6.12 1.67
CA LEU A 175 -15.67 7.25 2.60
C LEU A 175 -15.88 8.58 1.88
N LEU A 176 -15.24 8.79 0.72
CA LEU A 176 -15.45 10.01 -0.09
C LEU A 176 -16.90 10.12 -0.56
N LYS A 177 -17.49 9.02 -1.06
CA LYS A 177 -18.89 8.98 -1.49
C LYS A 177 -19.86 9.30 -0.34
N ASN A 178 -19.49 8.93 0.89
CA ASN A 178 -20.31 9.12 2.09
C ASN A 178 -19.93 10.37 2.91
N ARG A 179 -19.04 11.23 2.39
CA ARG A 179 -18.55 12.45 3.08
C ARG A 179 -17.95 12.18 4.46
N LEU A 180 -17.29 11.03 4.62
CA LEU A 180 -16.61 10.63 5.85
C LEU A 180 -15.09 10.76 5.75
N TYR A 181 -14.53 10.83 4.53
CA TYR A 181 -13.09 10.75 4.32
C TYR A 181 -12.30 11.88 4.99
N PHE A 182 -12.86 13.10 5.05
CA PHE A 182 -12.21 14.26 5.67
C PHE A 182 -12.73 14.56 7.08
N ASN A 183 -13.51 13.66 7.68
CA ASN A 183 -14.11 13.87 8.99
C ASN A 183 -13.22 13.34 10.11
N ASN A 184 -13.27 14.00 11.28
CA ASN A 184 -12.61 13.52 12.49
C ASN A 184 -13.54 12.73 13.42
N THR A 185 -14.82 12.66 13.10
CA THR A 185 -15.83 11.93 13.87
C THR A 185 -16.70 11.09 12.94
N ALA A 186 -17.05 9.89 13.39
CA ALA A 186 -18.00 8.98 12.78
C ALA A 186 -18.61 8.10 13.89
N SER A 187 -19.87 7.71 13.76
CA SER A 187 -20.44 6.68 14.65
C SER A 187 -19.91 5.32 14.20
N GLU A 188 -19.44 4.52 15.15
CA GLU A 188 -18.94 3.18 14.93
C GLU A 188 -19.98 2.32 14.22
N GLU A 189 -21.22 2.30 14.72
CA GLU A 189 -22.29 1.46 14.18
C GLU A 189 -22.64 1.85 12.74
N LYS A 190 -22.70 3.15 12.45
CA LYS A 190 -22.96 3.65 11.09
C LYS A 190 -21.83 3.31 10.13
N LEU A 191 -20.58 3.51 10.57
CA LEU A 191 -19.42 3.23 9.74
C LEU A 191 -19.25 1.72 9.52
N LYS A 192 -19.50 0.90 10.55
CA LYS A 192 -19.51 -0.56 10.47
C LYS A 192 -20.57 -1.05 9.50
N GLY A 193 -21.80 -0.57 9.65
CA GLY A 193 -22.90 -0.87 8.73
C GLY A 193 -22.52 -0.57 7.27
N LEU A 194 -21.96 0.62 7.02
CA LEU A 194 -21.51 1.02 5.69
C LEU A 194 -20.38 0.12 5.13
N ILE A 195 -19.38 -0.20 5.95
CA ILE A 195 -18.22 -1.00 5.50
C ILE A 195 -18.66 -2.44 5.19
N SER A 196 -19.56 -3.02 5.99
CA SER A 196 -20.06 -4.38 5.84
C SER A 196 -21.01 -4.59 4.65
N GLU A 197 -21.49 -3.51 4.01
CA GLU A 197 -22.30 -3.61 2.77
C GLU A 197 -21.48 -4.07 1.56
N TYR A 198 -20.16 -3.92 1.62
CA TYR A 198 -19.28 -4.20 0.49
C TYR A 198 -18.64 -5.58 0.60
N GLU A 199 -18.59 -6.28 -0.53
CA GLU A 199 -17.69 -7.42 -0.68
C GLU A 199 -16.32 -6.91 -1.15
N TYR A 200 -15.27 -7.25 -0.40
CA TYR A 200 -13.90 -6.88 -0.73
C TYR A 200 -13.20 -8.01 -1.47
N THR A 201 -12.68 -7.72 -2.64
CA THR A 201 -11.91 -8.64 -3.48
C THR A 201 -10.51 -8.11 -3.70
N PHE A 202 -9.56 -9.00 -3.99
CA PHE A 202 -8.18 -8.60 -4.22
C PHE A 202 -7.52 -9.40 -5.33
N ASP A 203 -6.46 -8.82 -5.88
CA ASP A 203 -5.46 -9.55 -6.65
C ASP A 203 -4.03 -9.23 -6.22
N ILE A 204 -3.10 -10.05 -6.68
CA ILE A 204 -1.67 -9.88 -6.42
C ILE A 204 -0.96 -9.76 -7.76
N PRO A 205 -0.70 -8.54 -8.26
CA PRO A 205 0.00 -8.36 -9.52
C PRO A 205 1.40 -8.99 -9.49
N GLY A 206 2.00 -9.08 -8.30
CA GLY A 206 3.24 -9.79 -8.09
C GLY A 206 4.08 -9.20 -6.96
N TYR A 207 5.34 -9.59 -6.94
CA TYR A 207 6.32 -9.16 -5.96
C TYR A 207 7.62 -8.69 -6.62
N MET A 208 8.45 -8.00 -5.83
CA MET A 208 9.84 -7.73 -6.15
C MET A 208 10.73 -8.02 -4.93
N SER A 209 12.02 -8.24 -5.14
CA SER A 209 12.98 -8.42 -4.04
C SER A 209 13.73 -7.12 -3.74
N ARG A 210 14.43 -7.06 -2.59
CA ARG A 210 15.37 -5.98 -2.26
C ARG A 210 16.39 -5.71 -3.35
N ARG A 211 16.90 -6.76 -3.99
CA ARG A 211 17.83 -6.62 -5.13
C ARG A 211 17.20 -5.82 -6.27
N THR A 212 15.90 -6.02 -6.54
CA THR A 212 15.18 -5.21 -7.53
C THR A 212 15.05 -3.76 -7.08
N LEU A 213 14.78 -3.49 -5.80
CA LEU A 213 14.76 -2.13 -5.25
C LEU A 213 16.12 -1.42 -5.45
N ILE A 214 17.22 -2.05 -5.04
CA ILE A 214 18.57 -1.49 -5.20
C ILE A 214 18.84 -1.15 -6.67
N GLU A 215 18.43 -2.03 -7.59
CA GLU A 215 18.61 -1.78 -9.02
C GLU A 215 17.73 -0.64 -9.55
N MET A 216 16.50 -0.50 -9.03
CA MET A 216 15.61 0.62 -9.33
C MET A 216 16.22 1.96 -8.90
N ILE A 217 16.77 2.01 -7.68
CA ILE A 217 17.47 3.17 -7.13
C ILE A 217 18.65 3.52 -8.03
N ARG A 218 19.55 2.56 -8.28
CA ARG A 218 20.76 2.74 -9.10
C ARG A 218 20.47 3.20 -10.52
N ARG A 219 19.37 2.72 -11.12
CA ARG A 219 18.96 3.08 -12.50
C ARG A 219 17.99 4.28 -12.58
N ASN A 220 17.74 4.94 -11.45
CA ASN A 220 16.84 6.08 -11.33
C ASN A 220 15.43 5.79 -11.89
N TYR A 221 14.80 4.72 -11.42
CA TYR A 221 13.39 4.41 -11.68
C TYR A 221 12.52 5.25 -10.74
N PHE A 222 12.44 6.54 -11.06
CA PHE A 222 11.95 7.59 -10.17
C PHE A 222 10.84 8.41 -10.82
N ILE A 223 9.88 8.84 -10.00
CA ILE A 223 8.85 9.82 -10.36
C ILE A 223 8.91 10.96 -9.35
N PRO A 224 9.14 12.21 -9.78
CA PRO A 224 9.19 13.35 -8.88
C PRO A 224 7.79 13.72 -8.37
N LYS A 225 7.74 14.25 -7.15
CA LYS A 225 6.59 14.98 -6.61
C LYS A 225 6.18 16.09 -7.58
N GLY A 226 4.87 16.24 -7.80
CA GLY A 226 4.32 17.22 -8.73
C GLY A 226 4.15 16.73 -10.18
N ALA A 227 4.66 15.54 -10.52
CA ALA A 227 4.38 14.89 -11.80
C ALA A 227 2.96 14.30 -11.85
N TYR A 228 2.48 14.00 -13.05
CA TYR A 228 1.17 13.39 -13.28
C TYR A 228 1.28 11.99 -13.89
N LEU A 229 0.44 11.07 -13.43
CA LEU A 229 0.26 9.75 -14.03
C LEU A 229 -0.82 9.76 -15.12
N ASN A 230 -0.45 9.32 -16.33
CA ASN A 230 -1.22 9.22 -17.57
C ASN A 230 -1.79 10.52 -18.12
N LYS A 231 -2.48 11.32 -17.31
CA LYS A 231 -3.18 12.54 -17.71
C LYS A 231 -3.08 13.61 -16.62
N ILE A 232 -3.06 14.87 -17.04
CA ILE A 232 -3.06 16.03 -16.15
C ILE A 232 -4.43 16.20 -15.50
N TYR A 233 -4.63 15.55 -14.36
CA TYR A 233 -5.78 15.70 -13.49
C TYR A 233 -5.32 15.69 -12.04
N LYS A 234 -5.99 16.46 -11.17
CA LYS A 234 -5.61 16.55 -9.73
C LYS A 234 -5.47 15.19 -9.05
N LYS A 235 -6.34 14.24 -9.36
CA LYS A 235 -6.30 12.85 -8.82
C LYS A 235 -5.11 12.00 -9.30
N ASN A 236 -4.43 12.44 -10.35
CA ASN A 236 -3.28 11.77 -10.94
C ASN A 236 -1.96 12.43 -10.53
N LEU A 237 -2.01 13.49 -9.73
CA LEU A 237 -0.84 14.21 -9.23
C LEU A 237 -0.12 13.35 -8.20
N ILE A 238 1.20 13.24 -8.35
CA ILE A 238 2.07 12.55 -7.41
C ILE A 238 2.40 13.49 -6.24
N ASP A 239 2.12 13.03 -5.02
CA ASP A 239 2.25 13.80 -3.78
C ASP A 239 3.62 13.64 -3.09
N ALA A 240 4.40 12.63 -3.46
CA ALA A 240 5.73 12.35 -2.93
C ALA A 240 6.72 11.92 -4.03
N ASN A 241 8.01 12.10 -3.78
CA ASN A 241 9.05 11.53 -4.61
C ASN A 241 9.03 10.01 -4.47
N ASN A 242 8.96 9.26 -5.55
CA ASN A 242 8.77 7.80 -5.48
C ASN A 242 9.72 7.04 -6.40
N TYR A 243 10.29 5.95 -5.88
CA TYR A 243 10.74 4.84 -6.73
C TYR A 243 9.53 4.03 -7.20
N TYR A 244 9.59 3.49 -8.42
CA TYR A 244 8.47 2.74 -8.98
C TYR A 244 8.88 1.47 -9.73
N ILE A 245 7.99 0.49 -9.69
CA ILE A 245 7.98 -0.64 -10.63
C ILE A 245 6.56 -0.86 -11.15
N GLN A 246 6.44 -1.14 -12.45
CA GLN A 246 5.15 -1.42 -13.05
C GLN A 246 4.67 -2.83 -12.73
N THR A 247 3.36 -3.02 -12.61
CA THR A 247 2.73 -4.34 -12.35
C THR A 247 3.17 -5.41 -13.35
N GLY A 248 3.30 -5.05 -14.63
CA GLY A 248 3.78 -5.95 -15.68
C GLY A 248 5.25 -6.36 -15.53
N ASN A 249 6.03 -5.69 -14.67
CA ASN A 249 7.42 -6.01 -14.36
C ASN A 249 7.61 -6.71 -13.01
N LEU A 250 6.55 -6.87 -12.21
CA LEU A 250 6.58 -7.67 -10.99
C LEU A 250 6.64 -9.17 -11.31
N LYS A 251 7.40 -9.92 -10.52
CA LYS A 251 7.47 -11.38 -10.59
C LYS A 251 6.14 -11.98 -10.12
N ASN A 252 5.76 -13.13 -10.68
CA ASN A 252 4.55 -13.83 -10.27
C ASN A 252 4.64 -14.28 -8.81
N ILE A 253 3.58 -14.07 -8.02
CA ILE A 253 3.56 -14.42 -6.58
C ILE A 253 3.89 -15.88 -6.30
N LYS A 254 3.58 -16.80 -7.23
CA LYS A 254 3.96 -18.21 -7.12
C LYS A 254 5.47 -18.40 -6.91
N GLY A 255 6.29 -17.59 -7.59
CA GLY A 255 7.74 -17.66 -7.39
C GLY A 255 8.17 -17.34 -5.97
N LEU A 256 7.53 -16.36 -5.30
CA LEU A 256 7.78 -16.10 -3.90
C LEU A 256 7.34 -17.26 -3.02
N ILE A 257 6.14 -17.81 -3.28
CA ILE A 257 5.61 -18.95 -2.52
C ILE A 257 6.57 -20.15 -2.62
N ASP A 258 7.00 -20.49 -3.84
CA ASP A 258 7.95 -21.58 -4.09
C ASP A 258 9.29 -21.33 -3.38
N ASP A 259 9.82 -20.09 -3.44
CA ASP A 259 11.05 -19.69 -2.74
C ASP A 259 10.91 -19.87 -1.21
N LEU A 260 9.76 -19.53 -0.63
CA LEU A 260 9.52 -19.63 0.82
C LEU A 260 9.29 -21.08 1.29
N ILE A 261 8.67 -21.94 0.48
CA ILE A 261 8.47 -23.37 0.80
C ILE A 261 9.82 -24.09 0.91
N GLN A 262 10.81 -23.69 0.11
CA GLN A 262 12.14 -24.31 0.06
C GLN A 262 13.09 -23.89 1.19
N LEU A 263 12.74 -22.88 1.99
CA LEU A 263 13.48 -22.47 3.19
C LEU A 263 13.28 -23.48 4.33
#